data_AF-A0A3C7VVL3-F1
#
_entry.id   AF-A0A3C7VVL3-F1
#
_cell.length_a   1.000
_cell.length_b   1.000
_cell.length_c   1.000
_cell.angle_alpha   90.00
_cell.angle_beta   90.00
_cell.angle_gamma   90.00
#
_symmetry.space_group_name_H-M   'P 1'
#
loop_
_entity.id
_entity.type
_entity.pdbx_description
1 polymer ?
#
loop_
_entity_poly.entity_id
_entity_poly.type
_entity_poly.pdbx_seq_one_letter_code
_entity_poly.pdbx_strand_id
1 'polypeptide(L)'
;MTIGYITHRDCLRHDMGLHPECPARLTAINDRLIASGLDMALVHYDAPLAERAWLERVHDPAYLDDLEARSPQGGLAWVDGDTAMNPDTLTAARRA
;
A
#
# COMPACT_ATOMS: atom_id res chain seq x y z
N MET A 1 3.31 9.94 26.40
CA MET A 1 3.67 10.09 24.97
C MET A 1 2.84 9.08 24.21
N THR A 2 2.14 9.50 23.15
CA THR A 2 1.26 8.62 22.37
C THR A 2 1.99 8.19 21.10
N ILE A 3 1.94 6.90 20.77
CA ILE A 3 2.52 6.36 19.53
C ILE A 3 1.36 6.06 18.57
N GLY A 4 1.35 6.72 17.42
CA GLY A 4 0.37 6.46 16.37
C GLY A 4 0.77 5.26 15.52
N TYR A 5 -0.19 4.40 15.21
CA TYR A 5 -0.04 3.30 14.26
C TYR A 5 -0.99 3.53 13.09
N ILE A 6 -0.42 3.81 11.92
CA ILE A 6 -1.16 4.19 10.71
C ILE A 6 -1.08 3.01 9.73
N THR A 7 -2.23 2.49 9.33
CA THR A 7 -2.32 1.40 8.34
C THR A 7 -3.67 1.46 7.63
N HIS A 8 -3.87 0.64 6.59
CA HIS A 8 -5.19 0.48 5.97
C HIS A 8 -5.33 -0.90 5.35
N ARG A 9 -6.54 -1.47 5.41
CA ARG A 9 -6.85 -2.81 4.86
C ARG A 9 -6.60 -2.92 3.36
N ASP A 10 -6.74 -1.81 2.63
CA ASP A 10 -6.54 -1.79 1.17
C ASP A 10 -5.09 -2.16 0.80
N CYS A 11 -4.12 -1.89 1.67
CA CYS A 11 -2.72 -2.26 1.44
C CYS A 11 -2.53 -3.78 1.36
N LEU A 12 -3.39 -4.57 2.01
CA LEU A 12 -3.36 -6.04 1.93
C LEU A 12 -3.87 -6.57 0.58
N ARG A 13 -4.50 -5.72 -0.22
CA ARG A 13 -5.04 -6.09 -1.53
C ARG A 13 -4.01 -5.95 -2.65
N HIS A 14 -2.92 -5.22 -2.42
CA HIS A 14 -1.79 -5.21 -3.33
C HIS A 14 -1.05 -6.54 -3.27
N ASP A 15 -1.03 -7.27 -4.38
CA ASP A 15 -0.37 -8.56 -4.50
C ASP A 15 0.26 -8.67 -5.89
N MET A 16 1.57 -8.94 -5.92
CA MET A 16 2.36 -9.12 -7.14
C MET A 16 2.57 -10.59 -7.51
N GLY A 17 1.89 -11.52 -6.83
CA GLY A 17 2.02 -12.96 -7.05
C GLY A 17 3.17 -13.56 -6.23
N LEU A 18 4.00 -14.41 -6.84
CA LEU A 18 5.14 -15.03 -6.17
C LEU A 18 6.31 -14.04 -6.03
N HIS A 19 6.12 -13.03 -5.19
CA HIS A 19 7.06 -11.95 -4.93
C HIS A 19 7.32 -11.81 -3.42
N PRO A 20 8.55 -11.48 -2.96
CA PRO A 20 8.84 -11.30 -1.54
C PRO A 20 8.10 -10.11 -0.91
N GLU A 21 7.80 -9.08 -1.69
CA GLU A 21 6.84 -8.03 -1.31
C GLU A 21 5.42 -8.61 -1.48
N CYS A 22 4.80 -8.98 -0.36
CA CYS A 22 3.49 -9.63 -0.34
C CYS A 22 2.65 -9.19 0.89
N PRO A 23 1.31 -9.34 0.84
CA PRO A 23 0.41 -8.95 1.93
C PRO A 23 0.76 -9.56 3.30
N ALA A 24 1.32 -10.77 3.31
CA ALA A 24 1.68 -11.49 4.52
C ALA A 24 2.69 -10.73 5.40
N ARG A 25 3.49 -9.81 4.81
CA ARG A 25 4.40 -8.93 5.56
C ARG A 25 3.65 -8.06 6.56
N LEU A 26 2.52 -7.46 6.16
CA LEU A 26 1.71 -6.61 7.03
C LEU A 26 1.00 -7.44 8.11
N THR A 27 0.46 -8.60 7.73
CA THR A 27 -0.14 -9.53 8.70
C THR A 27 0.86 -9.96 9.77
N ALA A 28 2.10 -10.32 9.36
CA ALA A 28 3.14 -10.72 10.30
C ALA A 28 3.53 -9.60 11.28
N ILE A 29 3.56 -8.34 10.84
CA ILE A 29 3.77 -7.19 11.73
C ILE A 29 2.63 -7.08 12.74
N ASN A 30 1.38 -7.12 12.27
CA ASN A 30 0.20 -6.99 13.12
C ASN A 30 0.12 -8.12 14.17
N ASP A 31 0.36 -9.36 13.75
CA ASP A 31 0.39 -10.52 14.65
C ASP A 31 1.46 -10.35 15.74
N ARG A 32 2.62 -9.79 15.38
CA ARG A 32 3.69 -9.55 16.35
C ARG A 32 3.35 -8.39 17.31
N LEU A 33 2.67 -7.34 16.85
CA LEU A 33 2.20 -6.26 17.70
C LEU A 33 1.22 -6.78 18.76
N ILE A 34 0.28 -7.64 18.36
CA ILE A 34 -0.68 -8.28 19.26
C ILE A 34 0.06 -9.24 20.22
N ALA A 35 0.88 -10.15 19.70
CA ALA A 35 1.55 -11.18 20.51
C ALA A 35 2.55 -10.59 21.53
N SER A 36 3.12 -9.42 21.25
CA SER A 36 4.00 -8.70 22.18
C SER A 36 3.26 -7.85 23.21
N GLY A 37 1.94 -7.66 23.05
CA GLY A 37 1.14 -6.75 23.86
C GLY A 37 1.36 -5.27 23.56
N LEU A 38 2.19 -4.94 22.56
CA LEU A 38 2.48 -3.56 22.18
C LEU A 38 1.27 -2.87 21.56
N ASP A 39 0.41 -3.62 20.87
CA ASP A 39 -0.83 -3.13 20.24
C ASP A 39 -1.67 -2.28 21.21
N MET A 40 -1.75 -2.69 22.48
CA MET A 40 -2.52 -1.99 23.52
C MET A 40 -1.98 -0.59 23.87
N ALA A 41 -0.73 -0.29 23.51
CA ALA A 41 -0.10 1.00 23.77
C ALA A 41 -0.15 1.94 22.54
N LEU A 42 -0.67 1.46 21.41
CA LEU A 42 -0.75 2.22 20.16
C LEU A 42 -2.11 2.89 19.99
N VAL A 43 -2.12 4.03 19.31
CA VAL A 43 -3.36 4.66 18.83
C VAL A 43 -3.46 4.42 17.34
N HIS A 44 -4.50 3.67 16.94
CA HIS A 44 -4.71 3.25 15.57
C HIS A 44 -5.38 4.34 14.75
N TYR A 45 -4.87 4.56 13.54
CA TYR A 45 -5.43 5.47 12.56
C TYR A 45 -5.52 4.77 11.21
N ASP A 46 -6.63 5.00 10.51
CA ASP A 46 -6.75 4.61 9.11
C ASP A 46 -5.97 5.59 8.24
N ALA A 47 -5.11 5.08 7.36
CA ALA A 47 -4.40 5.91 6.40
C ALA A 47 -5.40 6.54 5.39
N PRO A 48 -5.41 7.88 5.23
CA PRO A 48 -6.27 8.53 4.26
C PRO A 48 -5.79 8.24 2.83
N LEU A 49 -6.63 8.52 1.83
CA LEU A 49 -6.18 8.51 0.44
C LEU A 49 -5.42 9.80 0.15
N ALA A 50 -4.21 9.66 -0.38
CA ALA A 50 -3.47 10.78 -0.96
C ALA A 50 -4.24 11.37 -2.14
N GLU A 51 -4.35 12.69 -2.16
CA GLU A 51 -4.89 13.43 -3.31
C GLU A 51 -3.84 13.52 -4.42
N ARG A 52 -4.31 13.58 -5.67
CA ARG A 52 -3.44 13.73 -6.85
C ARG A 52 -2.47 14.91 -6.72
N ALA A 53 -2.97 16.05 -6.25
CA ALA A 53 -2.16 17.25 -6.02
C ALA A 53 -1.05 17.06 -4.97
N TRP A 54 -1.15 16.06 -4.10
CA TRP A 54 -0.08 15.74 -3.15
C TRP A 54 1.03 14.91 -3.81
N LEU A 55 0.64 13.98 -4.68
CA LEU A 55 1.56 13.14 -5.45
C LEU A 55 2.37 13.99 -6.44
N GLU A 56 1.73 14.94 -7.11
CA GLU A 56 2.36 15.85 -8.08
C GLU A 56 3.38 16.83 -7.48
N ARG A 57 3.48 16.90 -6.15
CA ARG A 57 4.58 17.65 -5.49
C ARG A 57 5.93 16.97 -5.66
N VAL A 58 5.94 15.68 -6.03
CA VAL A 58 7.15 14.85 -6.18
C VAL A 58 7.21 14.20 -7.56
N HIS A 59 6.08 13.69 -8.05
CA HIS A 59 6.01 12.91 -9.29
C HIS A 59 5.55 13.77 -10.47
N ASP A 60 6.10 13.48 -11.66
CA ASP A 60 5.63 14.07 -12.91
C ASP A 60 4.18 13.62 -13.19
N PRO A 61 3.25 14.54 -13.54
CA PRO A 61 1.88 14.18 -13.88
C PRO A 61 1.78 13.10 -14.97
N ALA A 62 2.65 13.13 -15.98
CA ALA A 62 2.63 12.14 -17.06
C ALA A 62 2.99 10.73 -16.57
N TYR A 63 3.84 10.61 -15.55
CA TYR A 63 4.15 9.32 -14.93
C TYR A 63 2.93 8.75 -14.18
N LEU A 64 2.24 9.60 -13.43
CA LEU A 64 1.04 9.18 -12.71
C LEU A 64 -0.09 8.79 -13.69
N ASP A 65 -0.24 9.51 -14.79
CA ASP A 65 -1.21 9.18 -15.85
C ASP A 65 -0.88 7.84 -16.54
N ASP A 66 0.41 7.55 -16.80
CA ASP A 66 0.85 6.26 -17.33
C ASP A 66 0.49 5.10 -16.38
N LEU A 67 0.74 5.26 -15.08
CA LEU A 67 0.38 4.25 -14.08
C LEU A 67 -1.14 4.02 -14.01
N GLU A 68 -1.93 5.09 -14.01
CA GLU A 68 -3.39 5.02 -14.02
C GLU A 68 -3.90 4.29 -15.28
N ALA A 69 -3.33 4.58 -16.44
CA ALA A 69 -3.69 3.92 -17.71
C ALA A 69 -3.26 2.44 -17.77
N ARG A 70 -2.15 2.07 -17.11
CA ARG A 70 -1.62 0.71 -17.07
C ARG A 70 -2.26 -0.17 -16.00
N SER A 71 -3.05 0.42 -15.08
CA SER A 71 -3.72 -0.34 -14.03
C SER A 71 -4.61 -1.44 -14.62
N PRO A 72 -4.36 -2.71 -14.29
CA PRO A 72 -5.13 -3.80 -14.89
C PRO A 72 -6.52 -3.89 -14.27
N GLN A 73 -7.51 -4.30 -15.06
CA GLN A 73 -8.83 -4.68 -14.54
C GLN A 73 -8.83 -6.07 -13.89
N GLY A 74 -7.81 -6.88 -14.19
CA GLY A 74 -7.59 -8.21 -13.62
C GLY A 74 -6.20 -8.73 -13.96
N GLY A 75 -5.67 -9.64 -13.14
CA GLY A 75 -4.30 -10.15 -13.29
C GLY A 75 -3.24 -9.12 -12.87
N LEU A 76 -2.03 -9.29 -13.43
CA LEU A 76 -0.87 -8.46 -13.14
C LEU A 76 -0.41 -7.69 -14.38
N ALA A 77 -0.10 -6.41 -14.22
CA ALA A 77 0.56 -5.58 -15.21
C ALA A 77 1.95 -5.20 -14.71
N TRP A 78 3.00 -5.61 -15.42
CA TRP A 78 4.38 -5.30 -15.05
C TRP A 78 4.69 -3.82 -15.33
N VAL A 79 5.18 -3.12 -14.30
CA VAL A 79 5.71 -1.75 -14.38
C VAL A 79 7.12 -1.79 -14.95
N ASP A 80 7.95 -2.67 -14.39
CA ASP A 80 9.32 -2.96 -14.79
C ASP A 80 9.65 -4.46 -14.54
N GLY A 81 10.93 -4.81 -14.37
CA GLY A 81 11.38 -6.20 -14.20
C GLY A 81 11.11 -6.83 -12.81
N ASP A 82 10.77 -6.05 -11.79
CA ASP A 82 10.52 -6.55 -10.41
C ASP A 82 9.28 -5.92 -9.76
N THR A 83 8.58 -5.03 -10.46
CA THR A 83 7.40 -4.32 -9.97
C THR A 83 6.18 -4.64 -10.83
N ALA A 84 5.11 -5.13 -10.22
CA ALA A 84 3.84 -5.38 -10.89
C ALA A 84 2.67 -4.68 -10.19
N MET A 85 1.64 -4.34 -10.95
CA MET A 85 0.37 -3.84 -10.44
C MET A 85 -0.70 -4.89 -10.57
N ASN A 86 -1.57 -5.00 -9.58
CA ASN A 86 -2.87 -5.64 -9.68
C ASN A 86 -3.97 -4.55 -9.65
N PRO A 87 -5.26 -4.91 -9.75
CA PRO A 87 -6.35 -3.92 -9.77
C PRO A 87 -6.45 -3.03 -8.53
N ASP A 88 -5.85 -3.44 -7.42
CA ASP A 88 -5.90 -2.76 -6.14
C ASP A 88 -4.64 -1.91 -5.84
N THR A 89 -3.58 -2.07 -6.65
CA THR A 89 -2.27 -1.42 -6.39
C THR A 89 -2.37 0.09 -6.26
N LEU A 90 -3.09 0.78 -7.17
CA LEU A 90 -3.17 2.24 -7.11
C LEU A 90 -3.93 2.74 -5.88
N THR A 91 -4.95 2.00 -5.43
CA THR A 91 -5.65 2.30 -4.18
C THR A 91 -4.73 2.08 -2.98
N ALA A 92 -4.02 0.95 -2.93
CA ALA A 92 -3.05 0.66 -1.88
C ALA A 92 -1.92 1.70 -1.83
N ALA A 93 -1.36 2.09 -2.98
CA ALA A 93 -0.31 3.10 -3.08
C ALA A 93 -0.77 4.47 -2.58
N ARG A 94 -2.03 4.85 -2.81
CA ARG A 94 -2.60 6.09 -2.28
C ARG A 94 -2.86 6.06 -0.77
N ARG A 95 -2.82 4.89 -0.13
CA ARG A 95 -2.92 4.75 1.34
C ARG A 95 -1.55 4.80 2.03
N ALA A 96 -0.45 4.63 1.28
CA ALA A 96 0.92 4.57 1.79
C ALA A 96 1.61 5.94 1.73
#